data_AF-X1I9Z4-F1
#
_entry.id   AF-X1I9Z4-F1
#
_cell.length_a   1.000
_cell.length_b   1.000
_cell.length_c   1.000
_cell.angle_alpha   90.00
_cell.angle_beta   90.00
_cell.angle_gamma   90.00
#
_symmetry.space_group_name_H-M   'P 1'
#
loop_
_entity.id
_entity.type
_entity.pdbx_description
1 polymer ?
#
loop_
_entity_poly.entity_id
_entity_poly.type
_entity_poly.pdbx_seq_one_letter_code
_entity_poly.pdbx_strand_id
1 'polypeptide(L)'
;MTNPVLKKAGQVPISDFIRYHLRVALYAAVAELNGDEDLARRLHTETKLRLISMTDEELWELAKQTSFHKRVELVYKGYKQKIEELKTTPNEWMKDLMLERTLAE
;
A
#
# COMPACT_ATOMS: atom_id res chain seq x y z
N MET A 1 -5.97 26.30 -23.26
CA MET A 1 -4.62 25.78 -22.95
C MET A 1 -4.39 25.97 -21.46
N THR A 2 -4.52 24.90 -20.67
CA THR A 2 -4.45 24.97 -19.21
C THR A 2 -2.99 24.91 -18.73
N ASN A 3 -2.65 25.85 -17.85
CA ASN A 3 -1.31 26.10 -17.35
C ASN A 3 -0.75 24.89 -16.57
N PRO A 4 0.39 24.29 -16.97
CA PRO A 4 0.92 23.06 -16.38
C PRO A 4 1.36 23.18 -14.91
N VAL A 5 1.46 24.41 -14.38
CA VAL A 5 1.88 24.68 -12.99
C VAL A 5 0.78 24.31 -11.99
N LEU A 6 -0.49 24.40 -12.37
CA LEU A 6 -1.62 24.18 -11.45
C LEU A 6 -1.92 22.70 -11.14
N LYS A 7 -1.33 21.74 -11.88
CA LYS A 7 -1.43 20.31 -11.54
C LYS A 7 -0.52 19.88 -10.37
N LYS A 8 0.50 20.67 -10.02
CA LYS A 8 1.51 20.30 -8.99
C LYS A 8 1.11 20.62 -7.55
N ALA A 9 0.08 21.44 -7.32
CA ALA A 9 -0.24 21.95 -5.98
C ALA A 9 -0.99 20.95 -5.06
N GLY A 10 -1.35 19.77 -5.56
CA GLY A 10 -2.09 18.74 -4.80
C GLY A 10 -1.62 17.30 -5.01
N GLN A 11 -0.50 17.08 -5.71
CA GLN A 11 0.07 15.75 -5.91
C GLN A 11 1.18 15.50 -4.90
N VAL A 12 0.96 14.55 -3.99
CA VAL A 12 2.00 14.03 -3.10
C VAL A 12 3.14 13.48 -3.96
N PRO A 13 4.41 13.85 -3.71
CA PRO A 13 5.53 13.26 -4.44
C PRO A 13 5.51 11.73 -4.35
N ILE A 14 5.75 11.04 -5.47
CA ILE A 14 5.76 9.56 -5.51
C ILE A 14 6.68 9.01 -4.42
N SER A 15 7.84 9.62 -4.18
CA SER A 15 8.77 9.21 -3.13
C SER A 15 8.21 9.34 -1.70
N ASP A 16 7.37 10.34 -1.42
CA ASP A 16 6.67 10.48 -0.14
C ASP A 16 5.55 9.45 -0.03
N PHE A 17 4.83 9.22 -1.12
CA PHE A 17 3.78 8.21 -1.19
C PHE A 17 4.32 6.80 -0.92
N ILE A 18 5.46 6.42 -1.52
CA ILE A 18 6.14 5.14 -1.29
C ILE A 18 6.70 5.05 0.13
N ARG A 19 7.33 6.12 0.64
CA ARG A 19 7.83 6.14 2.02
C ARG A 19 6.74 5.92 3.05
N TYR A 20 5.57 6.52 2.86
CA TYR A 20 4.43 6.27 3.73
C TYR A 20 3.99 4.80 3.64
N HIS A 21 3.84 4.25 2.43
CA HIS A 21 3.44 2.85 2.26
C HIS A 21 4.39 1.89 2.99
N LEU A 22 5.70 2.07 2.83
CA LEU A 22 6.71 1.28 3.52
C LEU A 22 6.65 1.46 5.04
N ARG A 23 6.39 2.67 5.52
CA ARG A 23 6.25 2.95 6.96
C ARG A 23 5.06 2.22 7.57
N VAL A 24 3.89 2.25 6.91
CA VAL A 24 2.70 1.54 7.38
C VAL A 24 2.95 0.03 7.40
N ALA A 25 3.58 -0.51 6.35
CA ALA A 25 3.96 -1.93 6.32
C ALA A 25 4.91 -2.31 7.47
N LEU A 26 5.88 -1.47 7.80
CA LEU A 26 6.76 -1.68 8.95
C LEU A 26 6.03 -1.57 10.29
N TYR A 27 5.10 -0.63 10.44
CA TYR A 27 4.28 -0.53 11.65
C TYR A 27 3.35 -1.72 11.83
N ALA A 28 2.81 -2.28 10.75
CA ALA A 28 2.06 -3.53 10.80
C ALA A 28 2.91 -4.66 11.40
N ALA A 29 4.13 -4.84 10.88
CA ALA A 29 5.06 -5.85 11.39
C ALA A 29 5.46 -5.60 12.86
N VAL A 30 5.64 -4.34 13.27
CA VAL A 30 5.91 -4.00 14.68
C VAL A 30 4.70 -4.31 15.57
N ALA A 31 3.47 -4.06 15.11
CA ALA A 31 2.26 -4.42 15.85
C ALA A 31 2.14 -5.94 16.03
N GLU A 32 2.43 -6.73 14.98
CA GLU A 32 2.50 -8.20 15.07
C GLU A 32 3.52 -8.66 16.11
N LEU A 33 4.73 -8.09 16.10
CA LEU A 33 5.78 -8.42 17.06
C LEU A 33 5.41 -8.09 18.51
N ASN A 34 4.60 -7.05 18.72
CA ASN A 34 4.12 -6.65 20.04
C ASN A 34 2.84 -7.41 20.48
N GLY A 35 2.29 -8.28 19.64
CA GLY A 35 1.06 -9.01 19.91
C GLY A 35 -0.22 -8.19 19.77
N ASP A 36 -0.16 -7.00 19.15
CA ASP A 36 -1.32 -6.18 18.84
C ASP A 36 -1.93 -6.61 17.50
N GLU A 37 -2.66 -7.73 17.54
CA GLU A 37 -3.20 -8.36 16.34
C GLU A 37 -4.24 -7.48 15.62
N ASP A 38 -5.04 -6.70 16.36
CA ASP A 38 -6.07 -5.83 15.79
C ASP A 38 -5.43 -4.69 14.98
N LEU A 39 -4.44 -4.02 15.55
CA LEU A 39 -3.69 -2.97 14.86
C LEU A 39 -2.93 -3.54 13.66
N ALA A 40 -2.27 -4.69 13.82
CA ALA A 40 -1.57 -5.37 12.73
C ALA A 40 -2.50 -5.65 11.55
N ARG A 41 -3.66 -6.28 11.80
CA ARG A 41 -4.64 -6.58 10.76
C ARG A 41 -5.12 -5.32 10.05
N ARG A 42 -5.43 -4.25 10.79
CA ARG A 42 -5.85 -2.96 10.21
C ARG A 42 -4.77 -2.38 9.28
N LEU A 43 -3.52 -2.31 9.75
CA LEU A 43 -2.42 -1.74 8.97
C LEU A 43 -2.06 -2.60 7.75
N HIS A 44 -2.14 -3.93 7.86
CA HIS A 44 -1.99 -4.82 6.70
C HIS A 44 -3.07 -4.58 5.66
N THR A 45 -4.31 -4.40 6.09
CA THR A 45 -5.42 -4.14 5.19
C THR A 45 -5.33 -2.76 4.51
N GLU A 46 -4.92 -1.71 5.24
CA GLU A 46 -4.57 -0.41 4.65
C GLU A 46 -3.46 -0.55 3.60
N THR A 47 -2.40 -1.31 3.93
CA THR A 47 -1.28 -1.55 3.03
C THR A 47 -1.71 -2.27 1.75
N LYS A 48 -2.59 -3.28 1.84
CA LYS A 48 -3.17 -4.00 0.70
C LYS A 48 -4.00 -3.08 -0.19
N LEU A 49 -4.91 -2.31 0.39
CA LEU A 49 -5.73 -1.34 -0.36
C LEU A 49 -4.85 -0.36 -1.13
N ARG A 50 -3.85 0.20 -0.43
CA ARG A 50 -2.94 1.16 -1.04
C ARG A 50 -2.16 0.53 -2.17
N LEU A 51 -1.65 -0.69 -2.00
CA LEU A 51 -0.95 -1.44 -3.05
C LEU A 51 -1.83 -1.64 -4.29
N ILE A 52 -3.10 -2.05 -4.10
CA ILE A 52 -4.06 -2.21 -5.20
C ILE A 52 -4.31 -0.90 -5.96
N SER A 53 -4.31 0.23 -5.24
CA SER A 53 -4.57 1.56 -5.81
C SER A 53 -3.38 2.23 -6.49
N MET A 54 -2.17 1.65 -6.38
CA MET A 54 -0.96 2.27 -6.92
C MET A 54 -0.97 2.31 -8.46
N THR A 55 -0.48 3.41 -9.03
CA THR A 55 -0.21 3.48 -10.48
C THR A 55 1.01 2.63 -10.86
N ASP A 56 1.19 2.35 -12.15
CA ASP A 56 2.37 1.62 -12.62
C ASP A 56 3.68 2.35 -12.30
N GLU A 57 3.69 3.70 -12.33
CA GLU A 57 4.85 4.50 -11.92
C GLU A 57 5.16 4.35 -10.43
N GLU A 58 4.12 4.35 -9.58
CA GLU A 58 4.27 4.15 -8.13
C GLU A 58 4.76 2.74 -7.82
N LEU A 59 4.22 1.71 -8.48
CA LEU A 59 4.66 0.33 -8.34
C LEU A 59 6.10 0.13 -8.81
N TRP A 60 6.50 0.82 -9.87
CA TRP A 60 7.87 0.81 -10.34
C TRP A 60 8.83 1.47 -9.34
N GLU A 61 8.43 2.60 -8.75
CA GLU A 61 9.20 3.25 -7.68
C GLU A 61 9.30 2.35 -6.43
N LEU A 62 8.19 1.74 -6.02
CA LEU A 62 8.19 0.76 -4.93
C LEU A 62 9.18 -0.37 -5.21
N ALA A 63 9.14 -0.95 -6.41
CA ALA A 63 10.03 -2.03 -6.81
C ALA A 63 11.51 -1.61 -6.76
N LYS A 64 11.87 -0.40 -7.20
CA LYS A 64 13.24 0.11 -7.08
C LYS A 64 13.71 0.19 -5.63
N GLN A 65 12.83 0.58 -4.72
CA GLN A 65 13.17 0.75 -3.30
C GLN A 65 13.23 -0.57 -2.54
N THR A 66 12.53 -1.62 -3.01
CA THR A 66 12.44 -2.91 -2.31
C THR A 66 13.21 -4.05 -2.98
N SER A 67 13.81 -3.84 -4.16
CA SER A 67 14.51 -4.89 -4.91
C SER A 67 15.90 -5.27 -4.38
N PHE A 68 16.13 -5.25 -3.07
CA PHE A 68 17.43 -5.57 -2.49
C PHE A 68 17.96 -6.92 -3.02
N HIS A 69 19.10 -6.88 -3.74
CA HIS A 69 19.72 -8.01 -4.48
C HIS A 69 18.86 -8.73 -5.53
N LYS A 70 17.70 -8.19 -5.89
CA LYS A 70 16.82 -8.71 -6.95
C LYS A 70 16.74 -7.72 -8.11
N ARG A 71 16.39 -8.22 -9.29
CA ARG A 71 16.08 -7.36 -10.44
C ARG A 71 14.77 -6.61 -10.19
N VAL A 72 14.77 -5.29 -10.39
CA VAL A 72 13.60 -4.41 -10.22
C VAL A 72 12.40 -4.95 -11.01
N GLU A 73 12.61 -5.44 -12.22
CA GLU A 73 11.55 -5.97 -13.09
C GLU A 73 10.86 -7.21 -12.51
N LEU A 74 11.61 -8.06 -11.80
CA LEU A 74 11.04 -9.25 -11.15
C LEU A 74 10.20 -8.85 -9.94
N VAL A 75 10.66 -7.87 -9.16
CA VAL A 75 9.92 -7.34 -8.01
C VAL A 75 8.66 -6.62 -8.45
N TYR A 76 8.74 -5.80 -9.50
CA TYR A 76 7.60 -5.15 -10.13
C TYR A 76 6.56 -6.15 -10.63
N LYS A 77 6.99 -7.20 -11.35
CA LYS A 77 6.09 -8.29 -11.79
C LYS A 77 5.44 -8.99 -10.59
N GLY A 78 6.20 -9.21 -9.53
CA GLY A 78 5.69 -9.77 -8.27
C GLY A 78 4.58 -8.90 -7.66
N TYR A 79 4.75 -7.58 -7.64
CA TYR A 79 3.69 -6.67 -7.16
C TYR A 79 2.44 -6.72 -8.05
N LYS A 80 2.60 -6.72 -9.37
CA LYS A 80 1.45 -6.83 -10.29
C LYS A 80 0.68 -8.14 -10.06
N GLN A 81 1.39 -9.26 -9.93
CA GLN A 81 0.77 -10.55 -9.61
C GLN A 81 0.04 -10.48 -8.26
N LYS A 82 0.70 -9.91 -7.23
CA LYS A 82 0.11 -9.81 -5.90
C LYS A 82 -1.17 -8.97 -5.87
N ILE A 83 -1.23 -7.90 -6.66
CA ILE A 83 -2.43 -7.07 -6.79
C ILE A 83 -3.59 -7.87 -7.37
N GLU A 84 -3.34 -8.67 -8.41
CA GLU A 84 -4.39 -9.52 -9.00
C GLU A 84 -4.87 -10.59 -8.01
N GLU A 85 -3.97 -11.21 -7.23
CA GLU A 85 -4.34 -12.13 -6.15
C GLU A 85 -5.19 -11.45 -5.06
N LEU A 86 -4.86 -10.21 -4.68
CA LEU A 86 -5.61 -9.48 -3.66
C LEU A 86 -7.00 -9.09 -4.15
N LYS A 87 -7.14 -8.74 -5.44
CA LYS A 87 -8.43 -8.41 -6.06
C LYS A 87 -9.37 -9.62 -6.16
N THR A 88 -8.84 -10.84 -6.20
CA THR A 88 -9.66 -12.08 -6.26
C THR A 88 -10.05 -12.60 -4.89
N THR A 89 -9.40 -12.14 -3.82
CA THR A 89 -9.63 -12.59 -2.43
C THR A 89 -10.16 -11.51 -1.46
N PRO A 90 -11.01 -10.55 -1.87
CA PRO A 90 -11.40 -9.43 -1.00
C PRO A 90 -12.10 -9.88 0.29
N ASN A 91 -12.87 -10.97 0.24
CA ASN A 91 -13.57 -11.52 1.41
C ASN A 91 -12.63 -12.02 2.51
N GLU A 92 -11.35 -12.28 2.20
CA GLU A 92 -10.36 -12.76 3.16
C GLU A 92 -9.74 -11.64 3.99
N TRP A 93 -9.71 -10.42 3.46
CA TRP A 93 -8.96 -9.32 4.07
C TRP A 93 -9.73 -8.00 4.23
N MET A 94 -10.87 -7.81 3.58
CA MET A 94 -11.65 -6.56 3.73
C MET A 94 -12.47 -6.48 5.03
N LYS A 95 -12.62 -7.59 5.77
CA LYS A 95 -13.42 -7.62 7.01
C LYS A 95 -12.90 -6.62 8.06
N ASP A 96 -11.61 -6.38 8.08
CA ASP A 96 -10.95 -5.46 9.02
C ASP A 96 -11.21 -3.96 8.69
N LEU A 97 -11.81 -3.63 7.54
CA LEU A 97 -12.21 -2.26 7.19
C LEU A 97 -13.60 -1.88 7.71
N MET A 98 -14.45 -2.86 8.01
CA MET A 98 -15.85 -2.62 8.38
C MET A 98 -16.05 -2.39 9.88
N LEU A 99 -15.04 -2.64 10.72
CA LEU A 99 -15.11 -2.45 12.17
C LEU A 99 -15.19 -0.97 12.61
N GLU A 100 -14.84 0.00 11.75
CA GLU A 100 -14.90 1.42 12.10
C GLU A 100 -16.30 2.05 11.97
N ARG A 101 -17.27 1.37 11.31
CA ARG A 101 -18.61 1.95 11.11
C ARG A 101 -19.60 1.69 12.24
N THR A 102 -19.30 0.77 13.15
CA THR A 102 -20.23 0.32 14.20
C THR A 102 -19.97 0.97 15.56
N LEU A 103 -18.96 1.83 15.70
CA LEU A 103 -18.63 2.56 16.93
C LEU A 103 -18.93 4.07 16.83
N ALA A 104 -19.65 4.49 15.79
CA ALA A 104 -20.04 5.88 15.54
C ALA A 104 -21.56 6.13 15.60
N GLU A 105 -22.32 5.18 16.17
CA GLU A 105 -23.75 5.30 16.51
C GLU A 105 -23.94 5.14 18.02
#